data_AF-A0A932VAV3-F1
#
_entry.id   AF-A0A932VAV3-F1
#
_cell.length_a   1.000
_cell.length_b   1.000
_cell.length_c   1.000
_cell.angle_alpha   90.00
_cell.angle_beta   90.00
_cell.angle_gamma   90.00
#
_symmetry.space_group_name_H-M   'P 1'
#
loop_
_entity.id
_entity.type
_entity.pdbx_description
1 polymer ?
#
loop_
_entity_poly.entity_id
_entity_poly.type
_entity_poly.pdbx_seq_one_letter_code
_entity_poly.pdbx_strand_id
1 'polypeptide(L)' 'MKKAKKDLFREEWFKEFKAASRRSLAVHVNNSFIHTYKPVLDDKPYRSFHSMSQYRRWCEKHLPKWLGYGRTL' A
#
# COMPACT_ATOMS: atom_id res chain seq x y z
N MET A 1 18.31 19.95 -16.48
CA MET A 1 17.38 20.43 -15.42
C MET A 1 16.51 19.32 -14.81
N LYS A 2 15.85 18.44 -15.59
CA LYS A 2 14.97 17.38 -15.04
C LYS A 2 15.70 16.33 -14.17
N LYS A 3 16.92 15.95 -14.54
CA LYS A 3 17.76 14.99 -13.78
C LYS A 3 18.17 15.52 -12.41
N ALA A 4 18.69 16.75 -12.36
CA ALA A 4 19.06 17.42 -11.11
C ALA A 4 17.87 17.57 -10.14
N LYS A 5 16.66 17.90 -10.63
CA LYS A 5 15.45 17.89 -9.79
C LYS A 5 15.13 16.49 -9.24
N LYS A 6 15.24 15.44 -10.07
CA LYS A 6 15.00 14.05 -9.66
C LYS A 6 16.00 13.59 -8.59
N ASP A 7 17.26 14.01 -8.72
CA ASP A 7 18.32 13.67 -7.77
C ASP A 7 18.09 14.36 -6.41
N LEU A 8 17.67 15.63 -6.43
CA LEU A 8 17.25 16.37 -5.21
C LEU A 8 16.08 15.68 -4.49
N PHE A 9 15.05 15.24 -5.21
CA PHE A 9 13.93 14.49 -4.62
C PHE A 9 14.38 13.18 -3.97
N ARG A 10 15.35 12.48 -4.57
CA ARG A 10 15.88 11.24 -4.02
C ARG A 10 16.65 11.49 -2.73
N GLU A 11 17.45 12.56 -2.67
CA GLU A 11 18.19 12.94 -1.45
C GLU A 11 17.25 13.32 -0.31
N GLU A 12 16.21 14.10 -0.60
CA GLU A 12 15.20 14.49 0.37
C GLU A 12 14.44 13.26 0.93
N TRP A 13 13.97 12.38 0.06
CA TRP A 13 13.32 11.13 0.49
C TRP A 13 14.24 10.25 1.33
N PHE A 14 15.51 10.15 0.97
CA PHE A 14 16.46 9.35 1.74
C PHE A 14 16.76 9.97 3.11
N LYS A 15 16.76 11.31 3.20
CA LYS A 15 16.90 12.04 4.46
C LYS A 15 15.68 11.80 5.36
N GLU A 16 14.46 11.88 4.82
CA GLU A 16 13.24 11.58 5.55
C GLU A 16 13.18 10.11 6.01
N PHE A 17 13.56 9.18 5.13
CA PHE A 17 13.66 7.76 5.47
C PHE A 17 14.63 7.51 6.63
N LYS A 18 15.83 8.10 6.58
CA LYS A 18 16.82 8.02 7.66
C LYS A 18 16.33 8.65 8.96
N ALA A 19 15.56 9.73 8.90
CA ALA A 19 14.97 10.34 10.09
C ALA A 19 13.89 9.43 10.70
N ALA A 20 13.04 8.84 9.86
CA ALA A 20 12.01 7.90 10.29
C ALA A 20 12.60 6.61 10.89
N SER A 21 13.70 6.09 10.32
CA SER A 21 14.35 4.86 10.80
C SER A 21 15.04 5.02 12.17
N ARG A 22 15.24 6.25 12.64
CA ARG A 22 15.83 6.54 13.98
C ARG A 22 14.79 6.65 15.09
N ARG A 23 13.50 6.58 14.77
CA ARG A 23 12.43 6.65 15.77
C ARG A 23 12.48 5.41 16.67
N SER A 24 12.10 5.57 17.93
CA SER A 24 12.03 4.43 18.85
C SER A 24 10.94 3.44 18.42
N LEU A 25 11.07 2.18 18.83
CA LEU A 25 10.06 1.15 18.56
C LEU A 25 8.67 1.58 19.06
N ALA A 26 8.59 2.22 20.23
CA ALA A 26 7.34 2.73 20.77
C ALA A 26 6.69 3.77 19.84
N VAL A 27 7.48 4.69 19.27
CA VAL A 27 6.97 5.67 18.29
C VAL A 27 6.51 4.98 17.02
N HIS A 28 7.23 3.95 16.55
CA HIS A 28 6.78 3.16 15.42
C HIS A 28 5.43 2.48 15.69
N VAL A 29 5.33 1.72 16.78
CA VAL A 29 4.10 1.04 17.21
C VAL A 29 2.93 2.03 17.28
N ASN A 30 3.10 3.17 17.93
CA ASN A 30 2.03 4.16 18.09
C ASN A 30 1.56 4.80 16.77
N ASN A 31 2.39 4.82 15.73
CA ASN A 31 2.07 5.44 14.44
C ASN A 31 1.84 4.44 13.30
N SER A 32 2.13 3.15 13.49
CA SER A 32 2.05 2.14 12.43
C SER A 32 0.69 1.49 12.30
N PHE A 33 -0.16 1.57 13.33
CA PHE A 33 -1.51 1.02 13.28
C PHE A 33 -2.49 2.07 12.80
N ILE A 34 -2.76 2.03 11.50
CA ILE A 34 -3.89 2.73 10.90
C ILE A 34 -4.95 1.71 10.51
N HIS A 35 -6.21 2.04 10.78
CA HIS A 35 -7.32 1.24 10.27
C HIS A 35 -7.48 1.52 8.78
N THR A 36 -6.92 0.64 7.97
CA THR A 36 -7.14 0.63 6.52
C THR A 36 -8.24 -0.35 6.20
N TYR A 37 -9.40 0.15 5.79
CA TYR A 37 -10.49 -0.68 5.30
C TYR A 37 -10.05 -1.47 4.04
N LYS A 38 -10.21 -2.78 4.10
CA LYS A 38 -9.86 -3.78 3.10
C LYS A 38 -11.12 -4.57 2.76
N PRO A 39 -11.81 -4.28 1.64
CA PRO A 39 -13.08 -4.96 1.28
C PRO A 39 -12.97 -6.50 1.20
N VAL A 40 -11.76 -7.02 0.94
CA VAL A 40 -11.49 -8.47 0.94
C VAL A 40 -11.69 -9.10 2.33
N LEU A 41 -11.28 -8.39 3.39
CA LEU A 41 -11.26 -8.89 4.77
C LEU A 41 -12.44 -8.39 5.60
N ASP A 42 -12.89 -7.16 5.35
CA ASP A 42 -13.84 -6.47 6.22
C ASP A 42 -15.30 -6.70 5.82
N ASP A 43 -15.58 -6.95 4.53
CA ASP A 43 -16.97 -7.06 4.06
C ASP A 43 -17.61 -8.40 4.39
N LYS A 44 -16.81 -9.47 4.40
CA LYS A 44 -17.26 -10.84 4.57
C LYS A 44 -16.21 -11.69 5.29
N PRO A 45 -16.63 -12.66 6.13
CA PRO A 45 -15.70 -13.56 6.82
C PRO A 45 -14.80 -14.38 5.88
N TYR A 46 -15.33 -14.73 4.70
CA TYR A 46 -14.56 -15.39 3.64
C TYR A 46 -15.18 -15.13 2.27
N ARG A 47 -14.37 -15.31 1.23
CA ARG A 47 -14.80 -15.41 -0.18
C ARG A 47 -14.03 -16.53 -0.87
N SER A 48 -14.74 -17.35 -1.62
CA SER A 48 -14.16 -18.39 -2.48
C SER A 48 -14.58 -18.16 -3.93
N PHE A 49 -13.73 -18.57 -4.86
CA PHE A 49 -13.96 -18.48 -6.29
C PHE A 49 -13.67 -19.82 -6.93
N HIS A 50 -14.44 -20.20 -7.94
CA HIS A 50 -14.25 -21.47 -8.65
C HIS A 50 -13.08 -21.42 -9.63
N SER A 51 -12.57 -20.22 -9.94
CA SER A 51 -11.37 -20.04 -10.76
C SER A 51 -10.65 -18.73 -10.46
N MET A 52 -9.37 -18.67 -10.82
CA MET A 52 -8.58 -17.43 -10.77
C MET A 52 -9.14 -16.32 -11.67
N SER A 53 -9.82 -16.68 -12.76
CA SER A 53 -10.45 -15.68 -13.65
C SER A 53 -11.59 -14.94 -12.95
N GLN A 54 -12.40 -15.63 -12.15
CA GLN A 54 -13.49 -15.04 -11.37
C GLN A 54 -12.94 -14.15 -10.26
N TYR A 55 -11.91 -14.62 -9.56
CA TYR A 55 -11.21 -13.84 -8.54
C TYR A 55 -10.70 -12.51 -9.10
N ARG A 56 -9.95 -12.53 -10.22
CA ARG A 56 -9.39 -11.31 -10.83
C ARG A 56 -10.47 -10.32 -11.27
N ARG A 57 -11.53 -10.80 -11.92
CA ARG A 57 -12.68 -9.94 -12.32
C ARG A 57 -13.34 -9.29 -11.11
N TRP A 58 -13.47 -10.03 -10.00
CA TRP A 58 -14.03 -9.48 -8.76
C TRP A 58 -13.11 -8.41 -8.18
N CYS A 59 -11.79 -8.67 -8.09
CA CYS A 59 -10.82 -7.68 -7.63
C CYS A 59 -10.87 -6.39 -8.45
N GLU A 60 -10.92 -6.48 -9.77
CA GLU A 60 -10.99 -5.32 -10.67
C GLU A 60 -12.27 -4.50 -10.50
N LYS A 61 -13.40 -5.16 -10.20
CA LYS A 61 -14.70 -4.50 -10.06
C LYS A 61 -14.91 -3.89 -8.67
N HIS A 62 -14.39 -4.52 -7.62
CA HIS A 62 -14.76 -4.21 -6.24
C HIS A 62 -13.62 -3.64 -5.38
N LEU A 63 -12.36 -3.85 -5.77
CA LEU A 63 -11.23 -3.37 -4.98
C LEU A 63 -10.65 -2.07 -5.52
N PRO A 64 -10.35 -1.11 -4.65
CA PRO A 64 -9.56 0.05 -5.02
C PRO A 64 -8.22 -0.33 -5.67
N LYS A 65 -7.83 0.40 -6.72
CA LYS A 65 -6.57 0.15 -7.46
C LYS A 65 -5.33 0.16 -6.57
N TRP A 66 -5.28 1.06 -5.59
CA TRP A 66 -4.14 1.22 -4.67
C TRP A 66 -3.86 0.00 -3.80
N LEU A 67 -4.81 -0.95 -3.69
CA LEU A 67 -4.57 -2.22 -2.99
C LEU A 67 -3.73 -3.22 -3.81
N GLY A 68 -3.53 -3.00 -5.11
CA GLY A 68 -2.62 -3.80 -5.93
C GLY A 68 -3.15 -5.19 -6.36
N TYR A 69 -4.42 -5.51 -6.11
CA TYR A 69 -5.03 -6.77 -6.55
C TYR A 69 -5.48 -6.77 -8.02
N GLY A 70 -5.60 -5.60 -8.64
CA GLY A 70 -5.96 -5.45 -10.05
C GLY A 70 -4.76 -5.68 -10.97
N ARG A 71 -5.02 -5.92 -12.26
CA ARG A 71 -3.97 -6.12 -13.27
C ARG A 71 -3.16 -4.86 -13.63
N THR A 72 -3.54 -3.69 -13.12
CA THR A 72 -2.90 -2.41 -13.47
C THR A 72 -2.78 -1.55 -12.22
N LEU A 73 -1.55 -1.07 -11.95
CA LEU A 73 -1.25 -0.04 -10.94
C LEU A 73 -1.54 1.35 -11.50
#